data_AF-A0A453B3N6-F1
#
_entry.id   AF-A0A453B3N6-F1
#
_cell.length_a   1.000
_cell.length_b   1.000
_cell.length_c   1.000
_cell.angle_alpha   90.00
_cell.angle_beta   90.00
_cell.angle_gamma   90.00
#
_symmetry.space_group_name_H-M   'P 1'
#
loop_
_entity.id
_entity.type
_entity.pdbx_description
1 polymer ?
#
loop_
_entity_poly.entity_id
_entity_poly.type
_entity_poly.pdbx_seq_one_letter_code
_entity_poly.pdbx_strand_id
1 'polypeptide(L)'
;KMINGGNVQRWTCLNFSRLHIDGVKRFCGDLVKMCNAIGMVFNPMPVVEILSASANNIEGALKHAHQSAHNLQLLIVILPDVTGHYGKVKKVCETDLGIVSQCLKPDKVERANKQYFENVALKVNVKVGGRNTALQQALTRQIPLVTDLPTIFFGADVTHPAAGDDSSPSIAAVVASMDWPEITKYKAVVSAQLPRQEIIQDLYCTGTDPEKGTPVHSGMMRELLVSFFQKTKHKPSRIIFYR
;
A
#
# COMPACT_ATOMS: atom_id res chain seq x y z
N LYS A 1 9.29 -12.94 -14.56
CA LYS A 1 10.11 -12.23 -13.56
C LYS A 1 9.67 -10.77 -13.52
N MET A 2 9.77 -10.13 -12.35
CA MET A 2 9.42 -8.73 -12.15
C MET A 2 10.41 -7.80 -12.87
N ILE A 3 9.97 -6.63 -13.30
CA ILE A 3 10.87 -5.62 -13.91
C ILE A 3 11.80 -4.99 -12.87
N ASN A 4 11.29 -4.76 -11.65
CA ASN A 4 12.08 -4.28 -10.53
C ASN A 4 11.60 -4.95 -9.24
N GLY A 5 12.37 -5.90 -8.75
CA GLY A 5 12.11 -6.51 -7.45
C GLY A 5 12.46 -5.57 -6.31
N GLY A 6 11.58 -5.51 -5.32
CA GLY A 6 11.80 -4.81 -4.07
C GLY A 6 12.87 -5.51 -3.22
N ASN A 7 13.44 -4.74 -2.30
CA ASN A 7 14.48 -5.20 -1.39
C ASN A 7 13.93 -5.27 0.05
N VAL A 8 13.82 -6.47 0.59
CA VAL A 8 13.30 -6.78 1.92
C VAL A 8 14.37 -7.49 2.73
N GLN A 9 15.13 -6.72 3.50
CA GLN A 9 16.15 -7.21 4.43
C GLN A 9 15.60 -7.45 5.83
N ARG A 10 14.66 -6.60 6.26
CA ARG A 10 14.14 -6.58 7.63
C ARG A 10 12.66 -6.92 7.64
N TRP A 11 12.35 -8.17 7.94
CA TRP A 11 10.98 -8.66 8.01
C TRP A 11 10.78 -9.63 9.18
N THR A 12 9.53 -9.82 9.58
CA THR A 12 9.13 -10.91 10.47
C THR A 12 7.67 -11.29 10.21
N CYS A 13 7.15 -12.29 10.92
CA CYS A 13 5.79 -12.75 10.84
C CYS A 13 5.13 -12.85 12.23
N LEU A 14 3.89 -12.39 12.33
CA LEU A 14 3.02 -12.65 13.48
C LEU A 14 1.86 -13.56 13.08
N ASN A 15 1.65 -14.61 13.85
CA ASN A 15 0.57 -15.55 13.67
C ASN A 15 -0.52 -15.37 14.73
N PHE A 16 -1.72 -14.94 14.32
CA PHE A 16 -2.86 -14.82 15.22
C PHE A 16 -3.88 -15.97 15.08
N SER A 17 -3.57 -16.98 14.25
CA SER A 17 -4.45 -18.14 14.05
C SER A 17 -3.99 -19.36 14.83
N ARG A 18 -4.78 -20.44 14.72
CA ARG A 18 -4.46 -21.75 15.29
C ARG A 18 -3.42 -22.54 14.50
N LEU A 19 -2.87 -22.00 13.41
CA LEU A 19 -1.85 -22.70 12.62
C LEU A 19 -0.61 -22.97 13.47
N HIS A 20 -0.08 -24.19 13.36
CA HIS A 20 1.13 -24.59 14.06
C HIS A 20 2.31 -23.72 13.60
N ILE A 21 3.12 -23.26 14.54
CA ILE A 21 4.19 -22.30 14.27
C ILE A 21 5.20 -22.82 13.23
N ASP A 22 5.49 -24.13 13.23
CA ASP A 22 6.38 -24.75 12.24
C ASP A 22 5.77 -24.76 10.83
N GLY A 23 4.44 -24.86 10.72
CA GLY A 23 3.74 -24.70 9.45
C GLY A 23 3.88 -23.28 8.92
N VAL A 24 3.73 -22.28 9.80
CA VAL A 24 3.91 -20.86 9.44
C VAL A 24 5.36 -20.55 9.06
N LYS A 25 6.35 -21.07 9.82
CA LYS A 25 7.78 -20.93 9.51
C LYS A 25 8.09 -21.50 8.12
N ARG A 26 7.60 -22.71 7.80
CA ARG A 26 7.74 -23.32 6.45
C ARG A 26 7.09 -22.49 5.36
N PHE A 27 5.84 -22.07 5.56
CA PHE A 27 5.12 -21.22 4.62
C PHE A 27 5.88 -19.92 4.32
N CYS A 28 6.38 -19.24 5.36
CA CYS A 28 7.16 -18.01 5.17
C CYS A 28 8.44 -18.29 4.38
N GLY A 29 9.15 -19.38 4.68
CA GLY A 29 10.32 -19.79 3.91
C GLY A 29 10.02 -20.01 2.42
N ASP A 30 8.91 -20.66 2.10
CA ASP A 30 8.51 -20.91 0.71
C ASP A 30 8.01 -19.63 -0.01
N LEU A 31 7.33 -18.73 0.70
CA LEU A 31 7.00 -17.41 0.18
C LEU A 31 8.27 -16.60 -0.15
N VAL A 32 9.26 -16.60 0.74
CA VAL A 32 10.54 -15.90 0.52
C VAL A 32 11.29 -16.50 -0.68
N LYS A 33 11.33 -17.83 -0.81
CA LYS A 33 11.88 -18.49 -2.00
C LYS A 33 11.15 -18.04 -3.27
N MET A 34 9.82 -17.97 -3.25
CA MET A 34 9.04 -17.50 -4.39
C MET A 34 9.37 -16.05 -4.75
N CYS A 35 9.39 -15.15 -3.76
CA CYS A 35 9.77 -13.75 -3.95
C CYS A 35 11.13 -13.62 -4.64
N ASN A 36 12.14 -14.36 -4.15
CA ASN A 36 13.48 -14.38 -4.75
C ASN A 36 13.47 -14.97 -6.17
N ALA A 37 12.74 -16.07 -6.40
CA ALA A 37 12.65 -16.71 -7.72
C ALA A 37 12.06 -15.80 -8.79
N ILE A 38 11.12 -14.91 -8.43
CA ILE A 38 10.48 -13.98 -9.36
C ILE A 38 11.16 -12.62 -9.47
N GLY A 39 12.26 -12.40 -8.75
CA GLY A 39 13.18 -11.27 -8.97
C GLY A 39 13.30 -10.26 -7.83
N MET A 40 12.69 -10.52 -6.66
CA MET A 40 12.93 -9.70 -5.45
C MET A 40 14.26 -10.04 -4.79
N VAL A 41 14.77 -9.13 -3.95
CA VAL A 41 15.86 -9.42 -3.01
C VAL A 41 15.24 -9.52 -1.62
N PHE A 42 14.99 -10.74 -1.17
CA PHE A 42 14.26 -11.01 0.06
C PHE A 42 15.12 -11.87 0.99
N ASN A 43 15.47 -11.32 2.15
CA ASN A 43 16.30 -12.01 3.14
C ASN A 43 15.64 -13.33 3.58
N PRO A 44 16.32 -14.48 3.44
CA PRO A 44 15.79 -15.80 3.82
C PRO A 44 15.35 -15.90 5.28
N MET A 45 15.98 -15.13 6.18
CA MET A 45 15.74 -15.20 7.61
C MET A 45 15.01 -13.95 8.12
N PRO A 46 14.01 -14.10 9.00
CA PRO A 46 13.39 -12.97 9.67
C PRO A 46 14.36 -12.33 10.68
N VAL A 47 14.22 -11.02 10.92
CA VAL A 47 15.12 -10.28 11.83
C VAL A 47 14.82 -10.51 13.31
N VAL A 48 13.62 -10.99 13.61
CA VAL A 48 13.18 -11.45 14.93
C VAL A 48 12.36 -12.71 14.74
N GLU A 49 12.25 -13.55 15.77
CA GLU A 49 11.53 -14.82 15.68
C GLU A 49 10.07 -14.61 15.24
N ILE A 50 9.55 -15.57 14.45
CA ILE A 50 8.14 -15.64 14.09
C ILE A 50 7.35 -16.10 15.31
N LEU A 51 6.40 -15.28 15.76
CA LEU A 51 5.65 -15.51 17.00
C LEU A 51 4.18 -15.79 16.73
N SER A 52 3.57 -16.60 17.62
CA SER A 52 2.13 -16.71 17.74
C SER A 52 1.61 -15.79 18.84
N ALA A 53 0.46 -15.16 18.63
CA ALA A 53 -0.18 -14.28 19.60
C ALA A 53 -1.70 -14.45 19.59
N SER A 54 -2.36 -14.12 20.70
CA SER A 54 -3.82 -14.17 20.80
C SER A 54 -4.47 -13.06 19.98
N ALA A 55 -5.59 -13.38 19.32
CA ALA A 55 -6.45 -12.39 18.63
C ALA A 55 -6.98 -11.29 19.57
N ASN A 56 -7.05 -11.56 20.88
CA ASN A 56 -7.44 -10.57 21.89
C ASN A 56 -6.36 -9.52 22.15
N ASN A 57 -5.09 -9.79 21.78
CA ASN A 57 -3.96 -8.91 22.00
C ASN A 57 -3.25 -8.49 20.70
N ILE A 58 -4.02 -8.24 19.62
CA ILE A 58 -3.47 -7.83 18.32
C ILE A 58 -2.59 -6.59 18.45
N GLU A 59 -3.08 -5.54 19.11
CA GLU A 59 -2.37 -4.26 19.20
C GLU A 59 -1.06 -4.38 20.00
N GLY A 60 -1.09 -5.06 21.15
CA GLY A 60 0.10 -5.30 21.95
C GLY A 60 1.15 -6.12 21.21
N ALA A 61 0.73 -7.17 20.50
CA ALA A 61 1.63 -7.99 19.69
C ALA A 61 2.26 -7.21 18.52
N LEU A 62 1.48 -6.37 17.83
CA LEU A 62 1.99 -5.51 16.75
C LEU A 62 3.01 -4.49 17.27
N LYS A 63 2.72 -3.83 18.40
CA LYS A 63 3.64 -2.88 19.06
C LYS A 63 4.92 -3.57 19.50
N HIS A 64 4.82 -4.75 20.10
CA HIS A 64 5.98 -5.53 20.53
C HIS A 64 6.88 -5.92 19.34
N ALA A 65 6.28 -6.39 18.23
CA ALA A 65 7.05 -6.72 17.03
C ALA A 65 7.74 -5.50 16.42
N HIS A 66 7.07 -4.34 16.42
CA HIS A 66 7.66 -3.08 15.95
C HIS A 66 8.86 -2.63 16.79
N GLN A 67 8.74 -2.72 18.12
CA GLN A 67 9.80 -2.37 19.06
C GLN A 67 10.99 -3.34 18.97
N SER A 68 10.70 -4.64 18.82
CA SER A 68 11.73 -5.68 18.74
C SER A 68 12.49 -5.65 17.41
N ALA A 69 11.82 -5.28 16.32
CA ALA A 69 12.39 -5.23 14.98
C ALA A 69 12.56 -3.78 14.52
N HIS A 70 13.61 -3.10 14.98
CA HIS A 70 13.95 -1.75 14.52
C HIS A 70 14.03 -1.70 12.97
N ASN A 71 13.49 -0.64 12.37
CA ASN A 71 13.45 -0.43 10.92
C ASN A 71 12.83 -1.60 10.14
N LEU A 72 11.76 -2.20 10.67
CA LEU A 72 11.01 -3.26 10.00
C LEU A 72 10.46 -2.76 8.66
N GLN A 73 10.81 -3.45 7.56
CA GLN A 73 10.37 -3.11 6.21
C GLN A 73 9.08 -3.84 5.81
N LEU A 74 8.83 -5.02 6.39
CA LEU A 74 7.64 -5.81 6.11
C LEU A 74 7.24 -6.65 7.32
N LEU A 75 5.98 -6.56 7.71
CA LEU A 75 5.35 -7.47 8.65
C LEU A 75 4.38 -8.40 7.92
N ILE A 76 4.66 -9.70 7.92
CA ILE A 76 3.68 -10.71 7.50
C ILE A 76 2.74 -10.96 8.68
N VAL A 77 1.43 -10.96 8.44
CA VAL A 77 0.44 -11.19 9.48
C VAL A 77 -0.48 -12.32 9.06
N ILE A 78 -0.45 -13.45 9.76
CA ILE A 78 -1.49 -14.47 9.63
C ILE A 78 -2.65 -14.02 10.51
N LEU A 79 -3.78 -13.71 9.88
CA LEU A 79 -4.98 -13.22 10.56
C LEU A 79 -5.57 -14.31 11.47
N PRO A 80 -6.37 -13.95 12.48
CA PRO A 80 -7.16 -14.93 13.22
C PRO A 80 -8.10 -15.72 12.28
N ASP A 81 -8.49 -16.92 12.72
CA ASP A 81 -9.40 -17.80 11.97
C ASP A 81 -10.80 -17.20 11.78
N VAL A 82 -11.19 -16.29 12.68
CA VAL A 82 -12.45 -15.54 12.61
C VAL A 82 -12.28 -14.22 11.83
N THR A 83 -13.32 -13.82 11.12
CA THR A 83 -13.31 -12.59 10.31
C THR A 83 -13.42 -11.33 11.18
N GLY A 84 -13.19 -10.16 10.59
CA GLY A 84 -13.35 -8.85 11.27
C GLY A 84 -12.07 -8.24 11.85
N HIS A 85 -10.97 -8.98 11.93
CA HIS A 85 -9.72 -8.44 12.50
C HIS A 85 -8.81 -7.70 11.50
N TYR A 86 -9.06 -7.85 10.20
CA TYR A 86 -8.24 -7.21 9.15
C TYR A 86 -8.17 -5.69 9.33
N GLY A 87 -9.32 -5.04 9.57
CA GLY A 87 -9.40 -3.58 9.75
C GLY A 87 -8.57 -3.11 10.96
N LYS A 88 -8.63 -3.83 12.09
CA LYS A 88 -7.84 -3.52 13.29
C LYS A 88 -6.34 -3.63 13.04
N VAL A 89 -5.90 -4.73 12.40
CA VAL A 89 -4.48 -4.91 12.03
C VAL A 89 -4.02 -3.79 11.11
N LYS A 90 -4.83 -3.46 10.09
CA LYS A 90 -4.49 -2.44 9.10
C LYS A 90 -4.41 -1.04 9.68
N LYS A 91 -5.39 -0.65 10.51
CA LYS A 91 -5.35 0.60 11.26
C LYS A 91 -4.04 0.71 12.05
N VAL A 92 -3.79 -0.23 12.96
CA VAL A 92 -2.59 -0.15 13.83
C VAL A 92 -1.29 -0.12 13.02
N CYS A 93 -1.16 -0.95 11.98
CA CYS A 93 0.05 -0.96 11.16
C CYS A 93 0.22 0.34 10.36
N GLU A 94 -0.82 0.82 9.68
CA GLU A 94 -0.71 1.88 8.66
C GLU A 94 -0.87 3.29 9.26
N THR A 95 -1.65 3.45 10.34
CA THR A 95 -1.85 4.75 11.00
C THR A 95 -0.98 4.95 12.22
N ASP A 96 -0.85 3.94 13.08
CA ASP A 96 -0.24 4.12 14.41
C ASP A 96 1.26 3.83 14.40
N LEU A 97 1.71 2.83 13.61
CA LEU A 97 3.10 2.34 13.61
C LEU A 97 3.87 2.60 12.32
N GLY A 98 3.20 2.94 11.22
CA GLY A 98 3.85 3.15 9.91
C GLY A 98 4.53 1.89 9.33
N ILE A 99 4.01 0.70 9.62
CA ILE A 99 4.56 -0.58 9.17
C ILE A 99 3.84 -1.07 7.91
N VAL A 100 4.63 -1.39 6.88
CA VAL A 100 4.11 -2.09 5.71
C VAL A 100 3.73 -3.53 6.10
N SER A 101 2.45 -3.88 5.94
CA SER A 101 1.93 -5.19 6.35
C SER A 101 1.35 -6.01 5.19
N GLN A 102 1.59 -7.33 5.22
CA GLN A 102 0.96 -8.31 4.35
C GLN A 102 0.13 -9.30 5.16
N CYS A 103 -1.18 -9.07 5.20
CA CYS A 103 -2.13 -9.94 5.90
C CYS A 103 -2.50 -11.15 5.05
N LEU A 104 -2.56 -12.33 5.65
CA LEU A 104 -2.87 -13.61 5.02
C LEU A 104 -3.96 -14.32 5.83
N LYS A 105 -4.95 -14.91 5.16
CA LYS A 105 -5.97 -15.71 5.85
C LYS A 105 -5.43 -17.12 6.13
N PRO A 106 -5.73 -17.72 7.30
CA PRO A 106 -5.23 -19.05 7.67
C PRO A 106 -5.56 -20.14 6.65
N ASP A 107 -6.80 -20.19 6.18
CA ASP A 107 -7.29 -21.17 5.19
C ASP A 107 -6.49 -21.14 3.88
N LYS A 108 -6.03 -19.94 3.48
CA LYS A 108 -5.22 -19.74 2.28
C LYS A 108 -3.75 -20.10 2.49
N VAL A 109 -3.25 -19.97 3.70
CA VAL A 109 -1.89 -20.37 4.08
C VAL A 109 -1.78 -21.89 4.10
N GLU A 110 -2.77 -22.59 4.65
CA GLU A 110 -2.80 -24.07 4.66
C GLU A 110 -2.87 -24.68 3.27
N ARG A 111 -3.65 -24.06 2.38
CA ARG A 111 -3.87 -24.53 1.00
C ARG A 111 -2.97 -23.81 -0.01
N ALA A 112 -1.89 -23.20 0.46
CA ALA A 112 -1.01 -22.41 -0.38
C ALA A 112 -0.40 -23.27 -1.49
N ASN A 113 -0.60 -22.84 -2.72
CA ASN A 113 0.02 -23.43 -3.91
C ASN A 113 0.93 -22.40 -4.59
N LYS A 114 1.62 -22.83 -5.66
CA LYS A 114 2.52 -21.96 -6.43
C LYS A 114 1.85 -20.64 -6.85
N GLN A 115 0.64 -20.71 -7.39
CA GLN A 115 -0.11 -19.53 -7.83
C GLN A 115 -0.41 -18.57 -6.67
N TYR A 116 -0.76 -19.11 -5.49
CA TYR A 116 -1.00 -18.30 -4.31
C TYR A 116 0.26 -17.55 -3.88
N PHE A 117 1.41 -18.23 -3.81
CA PHE A 117 2.68 -17.59 -3.49
C PHE A 117 3.05 -16.50 -4.49
N GLU A 118 2.89 -16.75 -5.79
CA GLU A 118 3.13 -15.74 -6.83
C GLU A 118 2.23 -14.50 -6.63
N ASN A 119 0.94 -14.71 -6.40
CA ASN A 119 -0.01 -13.62 -6.16
C ASN A 119 0.32 -12.80 -4.90
N VAL A 120 0.75 -13.46 -3.82
CA VAL A 120 1.20 -12.77 -2.60
C VAL A 120 2.50 -12.01 -2.85
N ALA A 121 3.47 -12.62 -3.53
CA ALA A 121 4.74 -12.00 -3.85
C ALA A 121 4.58 -10.75 -4.74
N LEU A 122 3.65 -10.77 -5.71
CA LEU A 122 3.28 -9.59 -6.50
C LEU A 122 2.77 -8.44 -5.64
N LYS A 123 1.98 -8.73 -4.59
CA LYS A 123 1.48 -7.72 -3.65
C LYS A 123 2.59 -7.19 -2.75
N VAL A 124 3.43 -8.08 -2.23
CA VAL A 124 4.57 -7.68 -1.39
C VAL A 124 5.50 -6.77 -2.18
N ASN A 125 5.84 -7.13 -3.41
CA ASN A 125 6.76 -6.36 -4.25
C ASN A 125 6.34 -4.90 -4.39
N VAL A 126 5.08 -4.63 -4.74
CA VAL A 126 4.56 -3.26 -4.89
C VAL A 126 4.55 -2.52 -3.55
N LYS A 127 4.18 -3.19 -2.45
CA LYS A 127 4.16 -2.61 -1.11
C LYS A 127 5.54 -2.17 -0.61
N VAL A 128 6.59 -2.87 -1.00
CA VAL A 128 7.98 -2.51 -0.65
C VAL A 128 8.65 -1.63 -1.72
N GLY A 129 7.87 -1.07 -2.65
CA GLY A 129 8.31 -0.09 -3.63
C GLY A 129 8.86 -0.65 -4.95
N GLY A 130 8.77 -1.97 -5.16
CA GLY A 130 9.10 -2.63 -6.42
C GLY A 130 8.04 -2.40 -7.52
N ARG A 131 8.36 -2.84 -8.74
CA ARG A 131 7.48 -2.80 -9.92
C ARG A 131 7.34 -4.21 -10.50
N ASN A 132 6.11 -4.68 -10.64
CA ASN A 132 5.85 -6.02 -11.19
C ASN A 132 6.06 -6.03 -12.70
N THR A 133 5.42 -5.11 -13.40
CA THR A 133 5.40 -5.01 -14.85
C THR A 133 5.46 -3.53 -15.26
N ALA A 134 5.88 -3.27 -16.49
CA ALA A 134 5.77 -1.96 -17.13
C ALA A 134 5.39 -2.18 -18.60
N LEU A 135 4.75 -1.17 -19.22
CA LEU A 135 4.49 -1.19 -20.65
C LEU A 135 5.80 -1.03 -21.40
N GLN A 136 6.09 -1.91 -22.35
CA GLN A 136 7.33 -1.85 -23.14
C GLN A 136 7.46 -0.50 -23.87
N GLN A 137 6.36 0.00 -24.43
CA GLN A 137 6.32 1.30 -25.09
C GLN A 137 6.57 2.47 -24.12
N ALA A 138 6.26 2.32 -22.82
CA ALA A 138 6.59 3.34 -21.85
C ALA A 138 8.10 3.44 -21.63
N LEU A 139 8.79 2.28 -21.61
CA LEU A 139 10.25 2.20 -21.47
C LEU A 139 10.98 2.80 -22.68
N THR A 140 10.43 2.61 -23.88
CA THR A 140 10.99 3.17 -25.13
C THR A 140 10.45 4.57 -25.47
N ARG A 141 9.62 5.15 -24.59
CA ARG A 141 8.95 6.46 -24.77
C ARG A 141 8.13 6.58 -26.07
N GLN A 142 7.43 5.52 -26.42
CA GLN A 142 6.64 5.38 -27.65
C GLN A 142 5.12 5.40 -27.41
N ILE A 143 4.66 5.86 -26.23
CA ILE A 143 3.22 6.06 -26.00
C ILE A 143 2.88 7.52 -26.32
N PRO A 144 2.17 7.79 -27.44
CA PRO A 144 1.82 9.16 -27.82
C PRO A 144 1.04 9.86 -26.71
N LEU A 145 1.29 11.15 -26.52
CA LEU A 145 0.64 12.02 -25.51
C LEU A 145 0.93 11.67 -24.05
N VAL A 146 1.64 10.58 -23.79
CA VAL A 146 1.92 10.05 -22.45
C VAL A 146 3.40 10.15 -22.12
N THR A 147 4.28 9.74 -23.03
CA THR A 147 5.73 9.67 -22.79
C THR A 147 6.56 10.72 -23.51
N ASP A 148 5.93 11.54 -24.35
CA ASP A 148 6.57 12.65 -25.08
C ASP A 148 6.83 13.86 -24.17
N LEU A 149 5.94 14.13 -23.21
CA LEU A 149 6.11 15.14 -22.16
C LEU A 149 5.76 14.56 -20.78
N PRO A 150 6.30 15.11 -19.67
CA PRO A 150 5.93 14.72 -18.32
C PRO A 150 4.41 14.74 -18.14
N THR A 151 3.83 13.56 -17.94
CA THR A 151 2.38 13.37 -17.85
C THR A 151 2.05 12.64 -16.55
N ILE A 152 1.07 13.15 -15.81
CA ILE A 152 0.59 12.55 -14.57
C ILE A 152 -0.83 12.02 -14.77
N PHE A 153 -1.09 10.81 -14.28
CA PHE A 153 -2.40 10.17 -14.31
C PHE A 153 -3.03 10.26 -12.93
N PHE A 154 -4.26 10.73 -12.87
CA PHE A 154 -5.10 10.72 -11.69
C PHE A 154 -6.25 9.72 -11.85
N GLY A 155 -6.62 9.10 -10.74
CA GLY A 155 -7.87 8.36 -10.59
C GLY A 155 -8.58 8.85 -9.34
N ALA A 156 -9.88 9.07 -9.40
CA ALA A 156 -10.65 9.52 -8.25
C ALA A 156 -11.98 8.78 -8.15
N ASP A 157 -12.39 8.48 -6.92
CA ASP A 157 -13.67 7.83 -6.63
C ASP A 157 -14.20 8.33 -5.28
N VAL A 158 -15.52 8.23 -5.10
CA VAL A 158 -16.19 8.47 -3.82
C VAL A 158 -17.00 7.24 -3.46
N THR A 159 -16.70 6.66 -2.30
CA THR A 159 -17.49 5.56 -1.74
C THR A 159 -18.48 6.11 -0.72
N HIS A 160 -19.76 5.78 -0.91
CA HIS A 160 -20.82 6.12 0.03
C HIS A 160 -21.06 5.01 1.06
N PRO A 161 -21.62 5.36 2.23
CA PRO A 161 -22.18 4.37 3.16
C PRO A 161 -23.27 3.50 2.51
N ALA A 162 -23.59 2.40 3.19
CA ALA A 162 -24.66 1.50 2.76
C ALA A 162 -26.02 2.22 2.64
N ALA A 163 -26.94 1.65 1.86
CA ALA A 163 -28.30 2.17 1.76
C ALA A 163 -28.97 2.19 3.15
N GLY A 164 -29.56 3.33 3.52
CA GLY A 164 -30.18 3.55 4.83
C GLY A 164 -29.23 4.08 5.93
N ASP A 165 -27.93 4.16 5.68
CA ASP A 165 -27.01 4.91 6.53
C ASP A 165 -26.81 6.32 5.96
N ASP A 166 -27.44 7.30 6.59
CA ASP A 166 -27.35 8.71 6.20
C ASP A 166 -26.45 9.53 7.13
N SER A 167 -25.79 8.86 8.08
CA SER A 167 -24.96 9.49 9.11
C SER A 167 -23.46 9.32 8.85
N SER A 168 -23.06 8.17 8.33
CA SER A 168 -21.66 7.90 8.04
C SER A 168 -21.14 8.82 6.93
N PRO A 169 -19.87 9.25 7.00
CA PRO A 169 -19.28 10.09 5.96
C PRO A 169 -19.12 9.31 4.66
N SER A 170 -19.14 10.02 3.53
CA SER A 170 -18.58 9.48 2.29
C SER A 170 -17.06 9.57 2.34
N ILE A 171 -16.36 8.63 1.70
CA ILE A 171 -14.90 8.63 1.62
C ILE A 171 -14.49 8.92 0.19
N ALA A 172 -13.83 10.06 -0.03
CA ALA A 172 -13.20 10.37 -1.30
C ALA A 172 -11.77 9.83 -1.32
N ALA A 173 -11.38 9.22 -2.43
CA ALA A 173 -10.03 8.74 -2.67
C ALA A 173 -9.52 9.29 -4.00
N VAL A 174 -8.32 9.88 -3.98
CA VAL A 174 -7.64 10.36 -5.18
C VAL A 174 -6.26 9.72 -5.22
N VAL A 175 -5.93 9.08 -6.33
CA VAL A 175 -4.61 8.51 -6.58
C VAL A 175 -3.94 9.23 -7.73
N ALA A 176 -2.62 9.32 -7.72
CA ALA A 176 -1.87 9.77 -8.88
C ALA A 176 -0.59 8.95 -9.12
N SER A 177 -0.19 8.85 -10.38
CA SER A 177 1.08 8.22 -10.78
C SER A 177 2.26 8.99 -10.22
N MET A 178 3.31 8.31 -9.78
CA MET A 178 4.48 8.87 -9.08
C MET A 178 5.80 8.64 -9.82
N ASP A 179 5.76 7.96 -10.97
CA ASP A 179 6.86 7.72 -11.87
C ASP A 179 6.45 8.02 -13.31
N TRP A 180 7.37 8.59 -14.07
CA TRP A 180 7.24 8.88 -15.49
C TRP A 180 8.60 8.65 -16.14
N PRO A 181 8.68 8.01 -17.32
CA PRO A 181 7.58 7.66 -18.23
C PRO A 181 6.82 6.36 -17.91
N GLU A 182 7.24 5.55 -16.94
CA GLU A 182 6.73 4.17 -16.81
C GLU A 182 5.33 4.03 -16.22
N ILE A 183 4.87 4.98 -15.40
CA ILE A 183 3.50 5.06 -14.86
C ILE A 183 3.09 3.74 -14.18
N THR A 184 3.88 3.30 -13.20
CA THR A 184 3.67 2.02 -12.50
C THR A 184 3.47 2.18 -10.99
N LYS A 185 3.82 3.33 -10.43
CA LYS A 185 3.74 3.63 -9.00
C LYS A 185 2.67 4.67 -8.78
N TYR A 186 1.84 4.48 -7.76
CA TYR A 186 0.79 5.42 -7.40
C TYR A 186 0.88 5.78 -5.93
N LYS A 187 0.53 7.02 -5.61
CA LYS A 187 0.26 7.48 -4.25
C LYS A 187 -1.23 7.76 -4.13
N ALA A 188 -1.81 7.41 -3.00
CA ALA A 188 -3.20 7.70 -2.66
C ALA A 188 -3.28 8.79 -1.59
N VAL A 189 -4.29 9.65 -1.71
CA VAL A 189 -4.77 10.54 -0.66
C VAL A 189 -6.24 10.22 -0.46
N VAL A 190 -6.70 10.21 0.79
CA VAL A 190 -8.10 9.94 1.14
C VAL A 190 -8.61 11.03 2.05
N SER A 191 -9.88 11.40 1.90
CA SER A 191 -10.54 12.43 2.71
C SER A 191 -11.97 12.02 3.02
N ALA A 192 -12.40 12.25 4.26
CA ALA A 192 -13.80 12.04 4.65
C ALA A 192 -14.60 13.31 4.33
N GLN A 193 -15.80 13.14 3.81
CA GLN A 193 -16.69 14.24 3.46
C GLN A 193 -18.13 13.93 3.87
N LEU A 194 -19.01 14.93 3.72
CA LEU A 194 -20.41 14.82 4.14
C LEU A 194 -21.09 13.56 3.56
N PRO A 195 -22.07 12.98 4.28
CA PRO A 195 -22.80 11.81 3.82
C PRO A 195 -23.39 12.00 2.42
N ARG A 196 -23.25 11.00 1.56
CA ARG A 196 -23.76 10.97 0.17
C ARG A 196 -23.32 12.14 -0.73
N GLN A 197 -22.26 12.86 -0.36
CA GLN A 197 -21.68 13.91 -1.20
C GLN A 197 -20.83 13.27 -2.31
N GLU A 198 -21.16 13.49 -3.59
CA GLU A 198 -20.40 12.93 -4.74
C GLU A 198 -19.24 13.83 -5.19
N ILE A 199 -19.41 15.15 -5.02
CA ILE A 199 -18.35 16.13 -5.32
C ILE A 199 -17.24 15.99 -4.27
N ILE A 200 -16.01 15.76 -4.72
CA ILE A 200 -14.84 15.66 -3.85
C ILE A 200 -14.51 17.05 -3.31
N GLN A 201 -14.85 17.30 -2.05
CA GLN A 201 -14.73 18.63 -1.43
C GLN A 201 -13.27 19.05 -1.26
N ASP A 202 -12.43 18.11 -0.86
CA ASP A 202 -11.01 18.34 -0.57
C ASP A 202 -10.12 18.16 -1.82
N LEU A 203 -10.71 18.08 -3.03
CA LEU A 203 -9.94 17.86 -4.26
C LEU A 203 -8.92 19.00 -4.47
N TYR A 204 -9.38 20.22 -4.27
CA TYR A 204 -8.60 21.44 -4.31
C TYR A 204 -9.25 22.50 -3.42
N CYS A 205 -8.47 23.09 -2.52
CA CYS A 205 -8.94 24.11 -1.61
C CYS A 205 -8.07 25.37 -1.72
N THR A 206 -8.71 26.51 -1.48
CA THR A 206 -8.05 27.82 -1.37
C THR A 206 -8.35 28.39 0.01
N GLY A 207 -7.33 28.89 0.68
CA GLY A 207 -7.45 29.64 1.93
C GLY A 207 -6.50 30.82 1.94
N THR A 208 -6.35 31.43 3.11
CA THR A 208 -5.43 32.54 3.33
C THR A 208 -4.49 32.17 4.47
N ASP A 209 -3.19 32.42 4.28
CA ASP A 209 -2.20 32.26 5.32
C ASP A 209 -2.55 33.23 6.47
N PRO A 210 -2.82 32.73 7.69
CA PRO A 210 -3.26 33.58 8.79
C PRO A 210 -2.18 34.55 9.28
N GLU A 211 -0.90 34.27 9.02
CA GLU A 211 0.22 35.15 9.41
C GLU A 211 0.60 36.13 8.29
N LYS A 212 0.60 35.67 7.04
CA LYS A 212 1.10 36.44 5.88
C LYS A 212 0.00 37.10 5.06
N GLY A 213 -1.27 36.74 5.28
CA GLY A 213 -2.41 37.24 4.50
C GLY A 213 -2.41 36.82 3.02
N THR A 214 -1.49 35.93 2.62
CA THR A 214 -1.35 35.50 1.22
C THR A 214 -2.23 34.29 0.90
N PRO A 215 -2.72 34.15 -0.35
CA PRO A 215 -3.46 32.95 -0.75
C PRO A 215 -2.64 31.67 -0.57
N VAL A 216 -3.25 30.66 0.04
CA VAL A 216 -2.70 29.31 0.19
C VAL A 216 -3.57 28.35 -0.60
N HIS A 217 -2.92 27.52 -1.40
CA HIS A 217 -3.56 26.43 -2.12
C HIS A 217 -3.29 25.13 -1.37
N SER A 218 -4.32 24.29 -1.22
CA SER A 218 -4.26 22.98 -0.56
C SER A 218 -5.18 21.98 -1.26
N GLY A 219 -5.39 20.82 -0.65
CA GLY A 219 -6.21 19.74 -1.19
C GLY A 219 -5.40 18.62 -1.84
N MET A 220 -6.12 17.54 -2.14
CA MET A 220 -5.58 16.24 -2.56
C MET A 220 -4.75 16.36 -3.84
N MET A 221 -5.22 17.13 -4.83
CA MET A 221 -4.51 17.35 -6.10
C MET A 221 -3.14 17.99 -5.87
N ARG A 222 -3.08 19.02 -5.02
CA ARG A 222 -1.83 19.73 -4.77
C ARG A 222 -0.81 18.82 -4.10
N GLU A 223 -1.22 18.03 -3.12
CA GLU A 223 -0.33 17.08 -2.44
C GLU A 223 0.27 16.06 -3.45
N LEU A 224 -0.57 15.53 -4.34
CA LEU A 224 -0.15 14.56 -5.35
C LEU A 224 0.77 15.19 -6.41
N LEU A 225 0.50 16.42 -6.85
CA LEU A 225 1.37 17.16 -7.78
C LEU A 225 2.74 17.47 -7.17
N VAL A 226 2.79 17.87 -5.89
CA VAL A 226 4.05 18.08 -5.17
C VAL A 226 4.81 16.77 -5.03
N SER A 227 4.12 15.68 -4.69
CA SER A 227 4.71 14.34 -4.56
C SER A 227 5.29 13.86 -5.89
N PHE A 228 4.58 14.08 -7.00
CA PHE A 228 5.07 13.77 -8.34
C PHE A 228 6.35 14.53 -8.65
N PHE A 229 6.38 15.86 -8.46
CA PHE A 229 7.59 16.65 -8.69
C PHE A 229 8.77 16.19 -7.81
N GLN A 230 8.52 15.87 -6.54
CA GLN A 230 9.56 15.36 -5.65
C GLN A 230 10.17 14.04 -6.15
N LYS A 231 9.36 13.16 -6.74
CA LYS A 231 9.77 11.84 -7.24
C LYS A 231 10.38 11.87 -8.63
N THR A 232 9.83 12.65 -9.56
CA THR A 232 10.25 12.67 -10.96
C THR A 232 11.20 13.82 -11.30
N LYS A 233 11.25 14.87 -10.48
CA LYS A 233 11.91 16.16 -10.76
C LYS A 233 11.33 16.90 -11.98
N HIS A 234 10.13 16.52 -12.42
CA HIS A 234 9.41 17.16 -13.50
C HIS A 234 8.07 17.71 -13.01
N LYS A 235 7.72 18.92 -13.43
CA LYS A 235 6.34 19.40 -13.32
C LYS A 235 5.53 18.75 -14.45
N PRO A 236 4.33 18.22 -14.18
CA PRO A 236 3.53 17.62 -15.23
C PRO A 236 3.10 18.71 -16.22
N SER A 237 3.35 18.45 -17.51
CA SER A 237 2.85 19.26 -18.63
C SER A 237 1.44 18.83 -19.02
N ARG A 238 1.03 17.61 -18.67
CA ARG A 238 -0.31 17.08 -18.92
C ARG A 238 -0.84 16.33 -17.70
N ILE A 239 -2.15 16.44 -17.49
CA ILE A 239 -2.91 15.73 -16.49
C ILE A 239 -3.97 14.91 -17.23
N ILE A 240 -4.00 13.60 -16.98
CA ILE A 240 -5.07 12.71 -17.43
C ILE A 240 -5.85 12.28 -16.19
N PHE A 241 -7.14 12.60 -16.12
CA PHE A 241 -7.96 12.40 -14.93
C PHE A 241 -9.10 11.42 -15.23
N TYR A 242 -9.10 10.28 -14.55
CA TYR A 242 -10.21 9.32 -14.56
C TYR A 242 -11.07 9.54 -13.31
N ARG A 243 -12.38 9.76 -13.52
CA ARG A 243 -13.37 9.94 -12.45
C ARG A 243 -14.50 8.93 -12.58
#